data_AF-A0A953QQB9-F1
#
_entry.id   AF-A0A953QQB9-F1
#
_cell.length_a   1.000
_cell.length_b   1.000
_cell.length_c   1.000
_cell.angle_alpha   90.00
_cell.angle_beta   90.00
_cell.angle_gamma   90.00
#
_symmetry.space_group_name_H-M   'P 1'
#
loop_
_entity.id
_entity.type
_entity.pdbx_description
1 polymer ?
#
loop_
_entity_poly.entity_id
_entity_poly.type
_entity_poly.pdbx_seq_one_letter_code
_entity_poly.pdbx_strand_id
1 'polypeptide(L)'
;MAEWTYVDTEAAEAFCHLQYFAIKKHQADGDVDFVITVREYVNPPDPAMKFFAQADKQTNQRTAPFTPVGWGQSMSSALHECVKSIRRFPYEPK
;
A
#
# COMPACT_ATOMS: atom_id res chain seq x y z
N MET A 1 7.77 -15.07 14.84
CA MET A 1 6.74 -14.24 14.19
C MET A 1 5.55 -14.22 15.11
N ALA A 2 4.98 -13.05 15.41
CA ALA A 2 3.81 -12.97 16.28
C ALA A 2 2.64 -13.67 15.55
N GLU A 3 2.16 -14.76 16.14
CA GLU A 3 0.97 -15.45 15.70
C GLU A 3 -0.22 -14.55 16.02
N TRP A 4 -0.77 -13.88 15.00
CA TRP A 4 -2.00 -13.13 15.12
C TRP A 4 -3.11 -13.93 14.45
N THR A 5 -4.08 -14.35 15.26
CA THR A 5 -5.19 -15.21 14.83
C THR A 5 -6.46 -14.37 14.78
N TYR A 6 -7.26 -14.57 13.74
CA TYR A 6 -8.54 -13.92 13.54
C TYR A 6 -9.50 -14.18 14.70
N VAL A 7 -10.16 -13.12 15.18
CA VAL A 7 -11.22 -13.22 16.18
C VAL A 7 -12.55 -13.30 15.43
N ASP A 8 -12.97 -14.52 15.20
CA ASP A 8 -14.12 -14.92 14.39
C ASP A 8 -15.41 -14.27 14.87
N THR A 9 -15.97 -13.36 14.08
CA THR A 9 -17.31 -12.78 14.34
C THR A 9 -18.15 -12.70 13.08
N GLU A 10 -17.62 -12.26 11.92
CA GLU A 10 -18.34 -12.26 10.64
C GLU A 10 -17.44 -12.49 9.40
N ALA A 11 -17.64 -13.61 8.70
CA ALA A 11 -16.87 -14.00 7.50
C ALA A 11 -17.05 -13.05 6.28
N ALA A 12 -18.06 -12.18 6.30
CA ALA A 12 -18.26 -11.16 5.28
C ALA A 12 -17.35 -9.93 5.49
N GLU A 13 -16.77 -9.77 6.67
CA GLU A 13 -15.89 -8.65 6.98
C GLU A 13 -14.45 -8.95 6.55
N ALA A 14 -13.85 -8.05 5.77
CA ALA A 14 -12.48 -8.17 5.30
C ALA A 14 -11.47 -7.76 6.40
N PHE A 15 -11.42 -8.52 7.49
CA PHE A 15 -10.49 -8.28 8.59
C PHE A 15 -9.04 -8.43 8.12
N CYS A 16 -8.22 -7.45 8.47
CA CYS A 16 -6.81 -7.42 8.11
C CYS A 16 -5.93 -6.84 9.21
N HIS A 17 -4.67 -7.26 9.22
CA HIS A 17 -3.62 -6.63 10.01
C HIS A 17 -3.04 -5.45 9.25
N LEU A 18 -2.89 -4.30 9.92
CA LEU A 18 -2.33 -3.08 9.33
C LEU A 18 -0.89 -2.88 9.76
N GLN A 19 -0.03 -2.59 8.78
CA GLN A 19 1.35 -2.17 9.01
C GLN A 19 1.65 -0.89 8.24
N TYR A 20 2.37 0.03 8.89
CA TYR A 20 2.72 1.32 8.31
C TYR A 20 4.20 1.35 7.97
N PHE A 21 4.50 1.82 6.77
CA PHE A 21 5.84 2.07 6.26
C PHE A 21 5.91 3.49 5.74
N ALA A 22 7.12 4.03 5.59
CA ALA A 22 7.30 5.32 4.96
C ALA A 22 8.48 5.29 3.98
N ILE A 23 8.37 6.05 2.89
CA ILE A 23 9.49 6.33 2.00
C ILE A 23 9.60 7.82 1.75
N LYS A 24 10.84 8.31 1.66
CA LYS A 24 11.14 9.64 1.17
C LYS A 24 11.44 9.57 -0.32
N LYS A 25 10.65 10.27 -1.12
CA LYS A 25 10.85 10.39 -2.57
C LYS A 25 11.55 11.72 -2.87
N HIS A 26 12.70 11.65 -3.51
CA HIS A 26 13.40 12.81 -4.04
C HIS A 26 12.83 13.18 -5.41
N GLN A 27 12.45 14.44 -5.63
CA GLN A 27 12.04 14.98 -6.93
C GLN A 27 12.54 16.43 -7.10
N ALA A 28 12.42 16.99 -8.30
CA ALA A 28 12.97 18.31 -8.63
C ALA A 28 12.46 19.42 -7.69
N ASP A 29 11.18 19.35 -7.30
CA ASP A 29 10.53 20.34 -6.43
C ASP A 29 10.77 20.10 -4.92
N GLY A 30 11.60 19.10 -4.58
CA GLY A 30 11.97 18.78 -3.21
C GLY A 30 11.60 17.35 -2.78
N ASP A 31 11.88 17.06 -1.52
CA ASP A 31 11.63 15.74 -0.94
C ASP A 31 10.17 15.62 -0.48
N VAL A 32 9.56 14.47 -0.78
CA VAL A 32 8.18 14.16 -0.42
C VAL A 32 8.14 12.84 0.35
N ASP A 33 7.64 12.88 1.58
CA ASP A 33 7.40 11.66 2.36
C ASP A 33 6.06 11.04 1.97
N PHE A 34 6.07 9.74 1.70
CA PHE A 34 4.88 8.90 1.49
C PHE A 34 4.76 7.92 2.65
N VAL A 35 3.57 7.81 3.23
CA VAL A 35 3.22 6.73 4.16
C VAL A 35 2.51 5.64 3.37
N ILE A 36 2.94 4.40 3.54
CA ILE A 36 2.37 3.22 2.90
C ILE A 36 1.69 2.39 3.98
N THR A 37 0.41 2.11 3.79
CA THR A 37 -0.34 1.17 4.63
C THR A 37 -0.39 -0.18 3.93
N VAL A 38 0.12 -1.22 4.59
CA VAL A 38 -0.02 -2.61 4.17
C VAL A 38 -1.17 -3.25 4.95
N ARG A 39 -2.06 -3.92 4.23
CA ARG A 39 -3.16 -4.73 4.76
C ARG A 39 -2.85 -6.19 4.48
N GLU A 40 -2.67 -6.99 5.52
CA GLU A 40 -2.60 -8.46 5.42
C GLU A 40 -3.98 -9.03 5.75
N TYR A 41 -4.69 -9.56 4.75
CA TYR A 41 -6.00 -10.16 4.95
C TYR A 41 -5.89 -11.59 5.49
N VAL A 42 -6.73 -11.93 6.46
CA VAL A 42 -6.81 -13.30 7.01
C VAL A 42 -7.41 -14.25 5.96
N ASN A 43 -8.56 -13.85 5.42
CA ASN A 43 -9.33 -14.63 4.45
C ASN A 43 -9.48 -13.80 3.16
N PRO A 44 -8.44 -13.71 2.33
CA PRO A 44 -8.53 -12.96 1.09
C PRO A 44 -9.44 -13.71 0.09
N PRO A 45 -10.27 -13.01 -0.70
CA PRO A 45 -11.09 -13.63 -1.75
C PRO A 45 -10.25 -14.35 -2.83
N ASP A 46 -9.05 -13.84 -3.09
CA ASP A 46 -8.04 -14.43 -3.97
C ASP A 46 -6.75 -14.63 -3.15
N PRO A 47 -6.17 -15.84 -3.09
CA PRO A 47 -4.89 -16.08 -2.42
C PRO A 47 -3.76 -15.13 -2.87
N ALA A 48 -3.78 -14.66 -4.13
CA ALA A 48 -2.84 -13.66 -4.65
C ALA A 48 -3.00 -12.26 -4.08
N MET A 49 -4.09 -12.02 -3.36
CA MET A 49 -4.45 -10.74 -2.75
C MET A 49 -4.26 -10.75 -1.23
N LYS A 50 -3.34 -11.58 -0.71
CA LYS A 50 -3.07 -11.64 0.73
C LYS A 50 -2.56 -10.31 1.29
N PHE A 51 -1.64 -9.64 0.58
CA PHE A 51 -1.08 -8.35 0.99
C PHE A 51 -1.45 -7.24 0.02
N PHE A 52 -1.98 -6.14 0.54
CA PHE A 52 -2.28 -4.92 -0.20
C PHE A 52 -1.55 -3.72 0.39
N ALA A 53 -0.65 -3.12 -0.37
CA ALA A 53 0.05 -1.89 -0.03
C ALA A 53 -0.58 -0.71 -0.75
N GLN A 54 -0.80 0.40 -0.04
CA GLN A 54 -1.36 1.63 -0.60
C GLN A 54 -0.68 2.84 0.01
N ALA A 55 -0.32 3.81 -0.82
CA ALA A 55 0.24 5.08 -0.37
C ALA A 55 -0.85 6.06 0.11
N ASP A 56 -0.51 6.95 1.03
CA ASP A 56 -1.38 7.99 1.59
C ASP A 56 -1.61 9.17 0.62
N LYS A 57 -0.75 9.32 -0.39
CA LYS A 57 -0.78 10.42 -1.36
C LYS A 57 -0.94 9.92 -2.79
N GLN A 58 -1.60 10.73 -3.61
CA GLN A 58 -1.68 10.53 -5.05
C GLN A 58 -0.41 11.03 -5.74
N THR A 59 -0.12 10.50 -6.92
CA THR A 59 0.86 11.02 -7.88
C THR A 59 0.14 11.46 -9.17
N ASN A 60 0.85 12.15 -10.06
CA ASN A 60 0.35 12.58 -11.36
C ASN A 60 -0.88 13.52 -11.28
N GLN A 61 -1.02 14.28 -10.20
CA GLN A 61 -2.27 14.98 -9.87
C GLN A 61 -2.68 16.04 -10.89
N ARG A 62 -1.73 16.62 -11.65
CA ARG A 62 -2.06 17.62 -12.68
C ARG A 62 -2.46 17.00 -14.02
N THR A 63 -2.16 15.72 -14.24
CA THR A 63 -2.49 15.00 -15.49
C THR A 63 -3.64 14.02 -15.28
N ALA A 64 -3.45 13.04 -14.40
CA ALA A 64 -4.45 12.03 -14.05
C ALA A 64 -4.12 11.48 -12.66
N PRO A 65 -4.79 11.98 -11.60
CA PRO A 65 -4.50 11.59 -10.22
C PRO A 65 -4.58 10.07 -10.05
N PHE A 66 -3.50 9.50 -9.51
CA PHE A 66 -3.37 8.07 -9.28
C PHE A 66 -2.88 7.81 -7.87
N THR A 67 -3.54 6.92 -7.14
CA THR A 67 -3.06 6.47 -5.81
C THR A 67 -2.14 5.26 -6.00
N PRO A 68 -0.83 5.37 -5.70
CA PRO A 68 0.08 4.23 -5.77
C PRO A 68 -0.37 3.08 -4.89
N VAL A 69 -0.41 1.89 -5.48
CA VAL A 69 -0.81 0.64 -4.84
C VAL A 69 0.11 -0.51 -5.28
N GLY A 70 0.10 -1.60 -4.51
CA GLY A 70 0.77 -2.85 -4.84
C GLY A 70 0.08 -4.04 -4.19
N TRP A 71 -0.05 -5.14 -4.93
CA TRP A 71 -0.53 -6.43 -4.44
C TRP A 71 0.62 -7.42 -4.34
N GLY A 72 0.50 -8.40 -3.44
CA GLY A 72 1.54 -9.42 -3.31
C GLY A 72 1.15 -10.60 -2.43
N GLN A 73 1.84 -11.72 -2.66
CA GLN A 73 1.79 -12.92 -1.84
C GLN A 73 2.55 -12.76 -0.51
N SER A 74 3.41 -11.73 -0.45
CA SER A 74 4.17 -11.35 0.75
C SER A 74 4.14 -9.84 0.94
N MET A 75 4.31 -9.39 2.18
CA MET A 75 4.46 -7.96 2.51
C MET A 75 5.54 -7.27 1.67
N SER A 76 6.70 -7.90 1.46
CA SER A 76 7.79 -7.34 0.68
C SER A 76 7.43 -7.17 -0.80
N SER A 77 6.71 -8.12 -1.39
CA SER A 77 6.25 -8.02 -2.78
C SER A 77 5.21 -6.90 -2.97
N ALA A 78 4.24 -6.77 -2.07
CA ALA A 78 3.25 -5.70 -2.11
C ALA A 78 3.91 -4.32 -1.93
N LEU A 79 4.85 -4.19 -0.98
CA LEU A 79 5.62 -2.97 -0.78
C LEU A 79 6.46 -2.62 -2.01
N HIS A 80 7.13 -3.60 -2.63
CA HIS A 80 7.93 -3.36 -3.83
C HIS A 80 7.08 -2.78 -4.96
N GLU A 81 5.92 -3.36 -5.24
CA GLU A 81 5.01 -2.88 -6.28
C GLU A 81 4.44 -1.49 -5.96
N CYS A 82 4.09 -1.22 -4.69
CA CYS A 82 3.62 0.10 -4.28
C CYS A 82 4.73 1.16 -4.41
N VAL A 83 5.95 0.87 -3.98
CA VAL A 83 7.10 1.79 -4.11
C VAL A 83 7.44 2.04 -5.58
N LYS A 84 7.40 1.00 -6.42
CA LYS A 84 7.57 1.13 -7.87
C LYS A 84 6.51 2.07 -8.47
N SER A 85 5.25 1.92 -8.04
CA SER A 85 4.15 2.81 -8.42
C SER A 85 4.35 4.26 -7.93
N ILE A 86 4.88 4.48 -6.72
CA ILE A 86 5.22 5.83 -6.21
C ILE A 86 6.29 6.50 -7.08
N ARG A 87 7.26 5.72 -7.56
CA ARG A 87 8.35 6.21 -8.41
C ARG A 87 7.94 6.48 -9.85
N ARG A 88 6.82 5.92 -10.31
CA ARG A 88 6.38 5.98 -11.71
C ARG A 88 5.99 7.38 -12.19
N PHE A 89 5.38 8.18 -11.32
CA PHE A 89 4.84 9.51 -11.67
C PHE A 89 5.25 10.57 -10.65
N PRO A 90 5.38 11.85 -11.01
CA PRO A 90 5.74 12.92 -10.07
C PRO A 90 4.64 13.15 -9.01
N TYR A 91 5.00 13.70 -7.86
CA TYR A 91 4.04 14.25 -6.90
C TYR A 91 3.84 15.74 -7.21
N GLU A 92 2.61 16.14 -7.55
CA GLU A 92 2.31 17.49 -8.02
C GLU A 92 1.20 18.11 -7.16
N PRO A 93 1.50 18.59 -5.94
CA PRO A 93 0.50 19.25 -5.12
C PRO A 93 -0.06 20.48 -5.85
N LYS A 94 -1.32 20.80 -5.57
CA LYS A 94 -1.99 21.99 -6.12
C LYS A 94 -1.26 23.26 -5.71
#